data_AF-A0A415G8Q1-F1
#
_entry.id   AF-A0A415G8Q1-F1
#
_cell.length_a   1.000
_cell.length_b   1.000
_cell.length_c   1.000
_cell.angle_alpha   90.00
_cell.angle_beta   90.00
_cell.angle_gamma   90.00
#
_symmetry.space_group_name_H-M   'P 1'
#
loop_
_entity.id
_entity.type
_entity.pdbx_description
1 polymer ?
#
loop_
_entity_poly.entity_id
_entity_poly.type
_entity_poly.pdbx_seq_one_letter_code
_entity_poly.pdbx_strand_id
1 'polypeptide(L)'
;MGPWTDIYALCATIYYYLSGDNPVEVIERISGKKLKNLSEYNTSVFPELENVILKGMSVDIKDRYQSMEEFCEALYGAANESLGF
;
A
#
# COMPACT_ATOMS: atom_id res chain seq x y z
N MET A 1 11.52 -4.86 -14.88
CA MET A 1 11.77 -4.99 -13.43
C MET A 1 12.45 -3.72 -12.98
N GLY A 2 12.00 -3.13 -11.87
CA GLY A 2 12.48 -1.85 -11.33
C GLY A 2 11.98 -1.68 -9.91
N PRO A 3 12.36 -0.61 -9.18
CA PRO A 3 12.05 -0.45 -7.76
C PRO A 3 10.56 -0.66 -7.41
N TRP A 4 9.66 -0.22 -8.29
CA TRP A 4 8.21 -0.36 -8.15
C TRP A 4 7.69 -1.80 -8.04
N THR A 5 8.46 -2.83 -8.44
CA THR A 5 8.08 -4.24 -8.23
C THR A 5 8.33 -4.68 -6.79
N ASP A 6 9.45 -4.27 -6.20
CA ASP A 6 9.76 -4.57 -4.79
C ASP A 6 8.85 -3.76 -3.85
N ILE A 7 8.57 -2.50 -4.20
CA ILE A 7 7.61 -1.65 -3.46
C ILE A 7 6.23 -2.30 -3.42
N TYR A 8 5.77 -2.82 -4.57
CA TYR A 8 4.50 -3.54 -4.63
C TYR A 8 4.50 -4.75 -3.70
N ALA A 9 5.53 -5.60 -3.78
CA ALA A 9 5.62 -6.81 -2.96
C ALA A 9 5.67 -6.50 -1.46
N LEU A 10 6.39 -5.44 -1.08
CA LEU A 10 6.47 -4.98 0.31
C LEU A 10 5.12 -4.45 0.79
N CYS A 11 4.44 -3.60 0.02
CA CYS A 11 3.12 -3.09 0.36
C CYS A 11 2.08 -4.21 0.44
N ALA A 12 2.14 -5.20 -0.46
CA ALA A 12 1.29 -6.39 -0.40
C ALA A 12 1.52 -7.22 0.87
N THR A 13 2.78 -7.34 1.30
CA THR A 13 3.14 -8.01 2.55
C THR A 13 2.60 -7.27 3.77
N ILE A 14 2.72 -5.93 3.80
CA ILE A 14 2.18 -5.09 4.87
C ILE A 14 0.64 -5.18 4.87
N TYR A 15 0.00 -5.13 3.71
CA TYR A 15 -1.44 -5.29 3.58
C TYR A 15 -1.91 -6.62 4.19
N TYR A 16 -1.24 -7.73 3.84
CA TYR A 16 -1.54 -9.05 4.41
C TYR A 16 -1.36 -9.06 5.93
N TYR A 17 -0.28 -8.47 6.42
CA TYR A 17 -0.03 -8.39 7.87
C TYR A 17 -1.14 -7.62 8.62
N LEU A 18 -1.61 -6.51 8.05
CA LEU A 18 -2.61 -5.65 8.70
C LEU A 18 -4.05 -6.15 8.57
N SER A 19 -4.38 -6.83 7.46
CA SER A 19 -5.73 -7.31 7.19
C SER A 19 -5.96 -8.79 7.54
N GLY A 20 -4.89 -9.60 7.56
CA GLY A 20 -4.97 -11.06 7.62
C GLY A 20 -5.36 -11.71 6.28
N ASP A 21 -5.63 -10.93 5.24
CA ASP A 21 -6.07 -11.38 3.92
C ASP A 21 -5.03 -11.07 2.85
N ASN A 22 -4.85 -11.99 1.90
CA ASN A 22 -4.00 -11.70 0.74
C ASN A 22 -4.64 -10.59 -0.10
N PRO A 23 -3.86 -9.58 -0.55
CA PRO A 23 -4.38 -8.58 -1.46
C PRO A 23 -4.82 -9.26 -2.76
N VAL A 24 -5.89 -8.73 -3.36
CA VAL A 24 -6.38 -9.21 -4.65
C VAL A 24 -5.29 -9.06 -5.71
N GLU A 25 -5.05 -10.13 -6.47
CA GLU A 25 -4.06 -10.16 -7.53
C GLU A 25 -4.30 -9.06 -8.57
N VAL A 26 -3.22 -8.51 -9.14
CA VAL A 26 -3.31 -7.39 -10.11
C VAL A 26 -4.18 -7.76 -11.32
N ILE A 27 -4.08 -8.99 -11.81
CA ILE A 27 -4.86 -9.48 -12.97
C ILE A 27 -6.36 -9.51 -12.66
N GLU A 28 -6.73 -9.90 -11.44
CA GLU A 28 -8.13 -9.89 -11.03
C GLU A 28 -8.64 -8.45 -10.84
N ARG A 29 -7.79 -7.53 -10.36
CA ARG A 29 -8.11 -6.11 -10.22
C ARG A 29 -8.34 -5.43 -11.57
N ILE A 30 -7.54 -5.76 -12.58
CA ILE A 30 -7.76 -5.32 -13.97
C ILE A 30 -9.10 -5.83 -14.50
N SER A 31 -9.50 -7.03 -14.09
CA SER A 31 -10.80 -7.63 -14.43
C SER A 31 -11.98 -7.06 -13.63
N GLY A 32 -11.75 -6.05 -12.79
CA GLY A 32 -12.77 -5.32 -12.04
C GLY A 32 -13.00 -5.82 -10.61
N LYS A 33 -12.25 -6.81 -10.12
CA LYS A 33 -12.33 -7.24 -8.72
C LYS A 33 -11.76 -6.14 -7.83
N LYS A 34 -12.56 -5.61 -6.90
CA LYS A 34 -12.13 -4.53 -6.01
C LYS A 34 -11.22 -5.06 -4.91
N LEU A 35 -10.14 -4.32 -4.66
CA LEU A 35 -9.37 -4.46 -3.44
C LEU A 35 -10.11 -3.73 -2.32
N LYS A 36 -10.30 -4.39 -1.18
CA LYS A 36 -10.88 -3.75 0.01
C LYS A 36 -9.84 -2.82 0.65
N ASN A 37 -10.31 -1.78 1.32
CA ASN A 37 -9.45 -0.93 2.12
C ASN A 37 -9.07 -1.63 3.42
N LEU A 38 -7.88 -1.36 3.96
CA LEU A 38 -7.42 -1.85 5.26
C LEU A 38 -8.30 -1.37 6.41
N SER A 39 -8.85 -0.16 6.31
CA SER A 39 -9.81 0.42 7.24
C SER A 39 -11.12 -0.37 7.33
N GLU A 40 -11.47 -1.17 6.30
CA GLU A 40 -12.59 -2.11 6.36
C GLU A 40 -12.29 -3.34 7.22
N TYR A 41 -11.01 -3.67 7.44
CA TYR A 41 -10.58 -4.79 8.28
C TYR A 41 -10.23 -4.35 9.70
N ASN A 42 -9.55 -3.22 9.82
CA ASN A 42 -9.00 -2.74 11.07
C ASN A 42 -9.08 -1.21 11.12
N THR A 43 -10.01 -0.69 11.92
CA THR A 43 -10.22 0.75 12.09
C THR A 43 -9.08 1.45 12.83
N SER A 44 -8.13 0.71 13.41
CA SER A 44 -6.92 1.29 14.01
C SER A 44 -5.83 1.59 12.97
N VAL A 45 -5.99 1.15 11.71
CA VAL A 45 -5.12 1.60 10.63
C VAL A 45 -5.48 3.03 10.30
N PHE A 46 -4.51 3.92 10.46
CA PHE A 46 -4.68 5.34 10.18
C PHE A 46 -4.74 5.58 8.66
N PRO A 47 -5.56 6.54 8.19
CA PRO A 47 -5.80 6.78 6.77
C PRO A 47 -4.53 7.05 5.95
N GLU A 48 -3.54 7.71 6.55
CA GLU A 48 -2.29 8.11 5.89
C GLU A 48 -1.46 6.88 5.51
N LEU A 49 -1.31 5.90 6.41
CA LEU A 49 -0.62 4.64 6.11
C LEU A 49 -1.38 3.79 5.11
N GLU A 50 -2.71 3.72 5.23
CA GLU A 50 -3.54 3.05 4.24
C GLU A 50 -3.29 3.62 2.84
N ASN A 51 -3.28 4.95 2.68
CA ASN A 51 -3.04 5.60 1.41
C ASN A 51 -1.64 5.28 0.84
N VAL A 52 -0.61 5.25 1.68
CA VAL A 52 0.75 4.87 1.27
C VAL A 52 0.78 3.43 0.75
N ILE A 53 0.19 2.49 1.50
CA ILE A 53 0.15 1.07 1.11
C ILE A 53 -0.63 0.89 -0.19
N LEU A 54 -1.81 1.52 -0.32
CA LEU A 54 -2.65 1.41 -1.50
C LEU A 54 -1.98 2.02 -2.74
N LYS A 55 -1.27 3.16 -2.61
CA LYS A 55 -0.47 3.75 -3.70
C LYS A 55 0.67 2.82 -4.13
N GLY A 56 1.39 2.21 -3.19
CA GLY A 56 2.44 1.24 -3.49
C GLY A 56 1.91 0.00 -4.23
N MET A 57 0.65 -0.36 -3.99
CA MET A 57 -0.05 -1.44 -4.69
C MET A 57 -0.87 -0.99 -5.91
N SER A 58 -0.67 0.21 -6.47
CA SER A 58 -1.41 0.65 -7.67
C SER A 58 -1.26 -0.33 -8.85
N VAL A 59 -2.32 -0.51 -9.64
CA VAL A 59 -2.28 -1.39 -10.82
C VAL A 59 -1.31 -0.82 -11.86
N ASP A 60 -1.44 0.47 -12.19
CA ASP A 60 -0.49 1.16 -13.05
C ASP A 60 0.82 1.39 -12.30
N ILE A 61 1.93 1.01 -12.93
CA ILE A 61 3.27 1.21 -12.41
C ILE A 61 3.56 2.70 -12.22
N LYS A 62 3.01 3.58 -13.07
CA LYS A 62 3.22 5.03 -13.01
C LYS A 62 2.61 5.67 -11.76
N ASP A 63 1.58 5.05 -11.20
CA ASP A 63 0.90 5.52 -10.00
C ASP A 63 1.56 5.00 -8.72
N ARG A 64 2.55 4.11 -8.82
CA ARG A 64 3.36 3.65 -7.69
C ARG A 64 4.46 4.65 -7.38
N TYR A 65 5.09 4.47 -6.22
CA TYR A 65 6.37 5.11 -5.92
C TYR A 65 7.44 4.65 -6.91
N GLN A 66 8.23 5.59 -7.44
CA GLN A 66 9.21 5.32 -8.49
C GLN A 66 10.60 5.01 -7.92
N SER A 67 10.83 5.32 -6.65
CA SER A 67 12.05 4.95 -5.91
C SER A 67 11.71 4.47 -4.50
N MET A 68 12.65 3.74 -3.90
CA MET A 68 12.49 3.31 -2.51
C MET A 68 12.62 4.48 -1.53
N GLU A 69 13.34 5.54 -1.92
CA GLU A 69 13.43 6.80 -1.17
C GLU A 69 12.06 7.49 -1.09
N GLU A 70 11.37 7.69 -2.23
CA GLU A 70 10.02 8.27 -2.29
C GLU A 70 9.02 7.48 -1.43
N PHE A 71 9.14 6.15 -1.47
CA PHE A 71 8.32 5.27 -0.64
C PHE A 71 8.61 5.41 0.86
N CYS A 72 9.88 5.40 1.25
CA CYS A 72 10.29 5.56 2.65
C CYS A 72 9.85 6.92 3.21
N GLU A 73 10.05 8.01 2.46
CA GLU A 73 9.60 9.35 2.86
C GLU A 73 8.10 9.37 3.14
N ALA A 74 7.29 8.79 2.25
CA ALA A 74 5.84 8.72 2.43
C ALA A 74 5.45 7.83 3.63
N LEU A 75 6.10 6.68 3.80
CA LEU A 75 5.81 5.73 4.87
C LEU A 75 6.14 6.32 6.26
N TYR A 76 7.33 6.89 6.42
CA TYR A 76 7.73 7.51 7.68
C TYR A 76 6.98 8.82 7.93
N GLY A 77 6.66 9.59 6.87
CA GLY A 77 5.79 10.77 6.97
C GLY A 77 4.43 10.42 7.55
N ALA A 78 3.76 9.41 6.97
CA ALA A 78 2.47 8.93 7.47
C ALA A 78 2.52 8.46 8.93
N ALA A 79 3.60 7.77 9.33
CA ALA A 79 3.79 7.31 10.70
C ALA A 79 4.00 8.48 11.68
N ASN A 80 4.79 9.49 11.30
CA ASN A 80 5.06 10.66 12.14
C ASN A 80 3.81 11.52 12.33
N GLU A 81 3.07 11.79 11.24
CA GLU A 81 1.81 12.54 11.29
C GLU A 81 0.79 11.88 12.22
N SER A 82 0.69 10.56 12.15
CA SER A 82 -0.27 9.79 12.96
C SER A 82 0.13 9.66 14.42
N LEU A 83 1.43 9.75 14.72
CA LEU A 83 1.97 9.70 16.08
C LEU A 83 2.18 11.10 16.70
N GLY A 84 1.96 12.17 15.92
CA GLY A 84 2.07 13.56 16.39
C GLY A 84 3.49 14.02 16.67
N PHE A 85 4.48 13.48 15.94
CA PHE A 85 5.89 13.91 16.01
C PHE A 85 6.22 14.99 14.99
#